data_AF-A0A235J672-F1
#
_entry.id   AF-A0A235J672-F1
#
_cell.length_a   1.000
_cell.length_b   1.000
_cell.length_c   1.000
_cell.angle_alpha   90.00
_cell.angle_beta   90.00
_cell.angle_gamma   90.00
#
_symmetry.space_group_name_H-M   'P 1'
#
loop_
_entity.id
_entity.type
_entity.pdbx_description
1 polymer ?
#
loop_
_entity_poly.entity_id
_entity_poly.type
_entity_poly.pdbx_seq_one_letter_code
_entity_poly.pdbx_strand_id
1 'polypeptide(L)' 'MLAKLTSKNQLTLPKSITREIGEAEYFEVKVEGGQIILTPVKIHRADAVRSKLADLGLSEQDVADAVAWARQS' A
#
# COMPACT_ATOMS: atom_id res chain seq x y z
N MET A 1 -27.35 -7.31 -3.92
CA MET A 1 -26.69 -7.40 -5.24
C MET A 1 -25.65 -8.51 -5.17
N LEU A 2 -25.58 -9.38 -6.18
CA LEU A 2 -24.72 -10.58 -6.17
C LEU A 2 -23.41 -10.29 -6.91
N ALA A 3 -22.27 -10.53 -6.25
CA ALA A 3 -20.96 -10.53 -6.90
C ALA A 3 -20.70 -11.90 -7.52
N LYS A 4 -20.07 -11.93 -8.70
CA LYS A 4 -19.73 -13.16 -9.41
C LYS A 4 -18.29 -13.56 -9.08
N LEU A 5 -18.12 -14.80 -8.64
CA LEU A 5 -16.80 -15.45 -8.63
C LEU A 5 -16.42 -15.79 -10.07
N THR A 6 -15.32 -15.24 -10.57
CA THR A 6 -14.84 -15.55 -11.93
C THR A 6 -13.93 -16.77 -11.93
N SER A 7 -13.66 -17.33 -13.11
CA SER A 7 -12.79 -18.49 -13.31
C SER A 7 -11.32 -18.29 -12.89
N LYS A 8 -10.92 -17.05 -12.54
CA LYS A 8 -9.57 -16.71 -12.08
C LYS A 8 -9.48 -16.43 -10.59
N ASN A 9 -10.42 -16.95 -9.78
CA ASN A 9 -10.57 -16.62 -8.35
C ASN A 9 -10.69 -15.10 -8.08
N GLN A 10 -11.22 -14.34 -9.04
CA GLN A 10 -11.42 -12.91 -8.90
C GLN A 10 -12.82 -12.64 -8.33
N LEU A 11 -12.89 -11.77 -7.33
CA LEU A 11 -14.13 -11.18 -6.83
C LEU A 11 -14.31 -9.80 -7.46
N THR A 12 -15.40 -9.62 -8.21
CA THR A 12 -15.73 -8.31 -8.78
C THR A 12 -16.68 -7.55 -7.86
N LEU A 13 -16.24 -6.39 -7.39
CA LEU A 13 -17.05 -5.52 -6.55
C LEU A 13 -17.71 -4.39 -7.37
N PRO A 14 -18.87 -3.90 -6.92
CA PRO A 14 -19.55 -2.78 -7.57
C PRO A 14 -18.81 -1.47 -7.32
N LYS A 15 -18.73 -0.62 -8.35
CA LYS A 15 -18.06 0.69 -8.26
C LYS A 15 -18.64 1.62 -7.18
N SER A 16 -19.93 1.49 -6.86
CA SER A 16 -20.57 2.27 -5.80
C SER A 16 -19.95 1.96 -4.43
N ILE A 17 -19.81 0.66 -4.10
CA ILE A 17 -19.25 0.21 -2.82
C ILE A 17 -17.77 0.58 -2.71
N THR A 18 -16.98 0.38 -3.78
CA THR A 18 -15.55 0.73 -3.74
C THR A 18 -15.30 2.23 -3.57
N ARG A 19 -16.25 3.10 -3.95
CA ARG A 19 -16.12 4.54 -3.72
C ARG A 19 -16.37 4.95 -2.28
N GLU A 20 -17.29 4.29 -1.58
CA GLU A 20 -17.64 4.61 -0.19
C GLU A 20 -16.48 4.33 0.78
N ILE A 21 -15.71 3.27 0.52
CA ILE A 21 -14.53 2.88 1.33
C ILE A 21 -13.24 3.61 0.92
N GLY A 22 -13.28 4.45 -0.12
CA GLY A 22 -12.13 5.18 -0.66
C GLY A 22 -11.32 4.40 -1.71
N GLU A 23 -10.52 5.13 -2.49
CA GLU A 23 -9.62 4.52 -3.48
C GLU A 23 -8.47 3.78 -2.78
N ALA A 24 -8.51 2.46 -2.80
CA ALA A 24 -7.45 1.60 -2.29
C ALA A 24 -7.02 0.59 -3.37
N GLU A 25 -5.71 0.47 -3.55
CA GLU A 25 -5.11 -0.47 -4.50
C GLU A 25 -4.98 -1.89 -3.90
N TYR A 26 -4.96 -2.00 -2.57
CA TYR A 26 -4.72 -3.26 -1.84
C TYR A 26 -5.69 -3.41 -0.68
N PHE A 27 -6.04 -4.66 -0.38
CA PHE A 27 -6.93 -5.02 0.71
C PHE A 27 -6.31 -6.16 1.52
N GLU A 28 -6.37 -6.05 2.84
CA GLU A 28 -6.24 -7.20 3.71
C GLU A 28 -7.53 -8.03 3.62
N VAL A 29 -7.40 -9.35 3.51
CA VAL A 29 -8.52 -10.27 3.35
C VAL A 29 -8.55 -11.26 4.51
N LYS A 30 -9.65 -11.29 5.26
CA LYS A 30 -9.88 -12.28 6.32
C LYS A 30 -11.29 -12.88 6.24
N VAL A 31 -11.44 -14.07 6.82
CA VAL A 31 -12.74 -14.72 6.99
C VAL A 31 -13.12 -14.65 8.46
N GLU A 32 -14.28 -14.09 8.77
CA GLU A 32 -14.80 -13.98 10.13
C GLU A 32 -16.30 -14.26 10.13
N GLY A 33 -16.74 -15.26 10.92
CA GLY A 33 -18.16 -15.63 10.98
C GLY A 33 -18.79 -16.02 9.64
N GLY A 34 -18.01 -16.58 8.71
CA GLY A 34 -18.47 -16.91 7.35
C GLY A 34 -18.58 -15.71 6.40
N GLN A 35 -18.12 -14.53 6.82
CA GLN A 35 -18.04 -13.33 5.98
C GLN A 35 -16.61 -13.10 5.51
N ILE A 36 -16.45 -12.61 4.28
CA ILE A 36 -15.18 -12.09 3.78
C ILE A 36 -15.11 -10.62 4.15
N ILE A 37 -14.11 -10.24 4.96
CA ILE A 37 -13.84 -8.85 5.31
C ILE A 37 -12.66 -8.37 4.46
N LEU A 38 -12.88 -7.26 3.77
CA LEU A 38 -11.89 -6.57 2.94
C LEU A 38 -11.56 -5.24 3.60
N THR A 39 -10.39 -5.15 4.22
CA THR A 39 -9.93 -3.90 4.85
C THR A 39 -8.98 -3.18 3.90
N PRO A 40 -9.31 -1.96 3.43
CA PRO A 40 -8.40 -1.17 2.60
C PRO A 40 -7.06 -0.95 3.32
N VAL A 41 -5.95 -1.27 2.67
CA VAL A 41 -4.62 -0.99 3.19
C VAL A 41 -3.89 0.00 2.29
N LYS A 42 -3.29 1.02 2.89
CA LYS A 42 -2.37 1.91 2.19
C LYS A 42 -1.01 1.24 2.20
N ILE A 43 -0.54 0.79 1.04
CA ILE A 43 0.86 0.40 0.91
C ILE A 43 1.69 1.68 0.94
N HIS A 44 2.29 1.96 2.09
CA HIS A 44 3.28 3.01 2.23
C HIS A 44 4.55 2.60 1.47
N ARG A 45 4.62 2.96 0.18
CA ARG A 45 5.86 2.79 -0.62
C ARG A 45 7.06 3.48 0.04
N ALA A 46 6.83 4.49 0.88
CA ALA A 46 7.86 5.14 1.68
C ALA A 46 8.60 4.18 2.60
N ASP A 47 7.94 3.17 3.16
CA ASP A 47 8.60 2.21 4.05
C ASP A 47 9.45 1.22 3.27
N ALA A 48 9.00 0.81 2.08
CA ALA A 48 9.83 0.03 1.16
C ALA A 48 11.06 0.83 0.68
N VAL A 49 10.91 2.14 0.44
CA VAL A 49 12.03 3.02 0.11
C VAL A 49 12.99 3.17 1.30
N ARG A 50 12.48 3.40 2.52
CA ARG A 50 13.30 3.49 3.74
C ARG A 50 14.06 2.20 4.02
N SER A 51 13.41 1.04 3.89
CA SER A 51 14.07 -0.27 4.02
C SER A 51 15.19 -0.43 3.01
N LYS A 52 14.95 -0.06 1.74
CA LYS A 52 15.98 -0.14 0.70
C LYS A 52 17.14 0.84 0.92
N LEU A 53 16.86 2.03 1.45
CA LEU A 53 17.90 2.98 1.83
C LEU A 53 18.75 2.42 2.99
N ALA A 54 18.10 1.82 4.00
CA ALA A 54 18.80 1.18 5.11
C ALA A 54 19.66 -0.02 4.65
N ASP A 55 19.18 -0.84 3.72
CA ASP A 55 19.95 -1.95 3.13
C ASP A 55 21.19 -1.46 2.35
N LEU A 56 21.12 -0.25 1.79
CA LEU A 56 22.24 0.42 1.12
C LEU A 56 23.17 1.14 2.11
N GLY A 57 22.90 1.05 3.42
CA GLY A 57 23.65 1.74 4.47
C GLY A 57 23.41 3.24 4.52
N LEU A 58 22.39 3.74 3.84
CA LEU A 58 22.05 5.16 3.80
C LEU A 58 21.12 5.51 4.97
N SER A 59 21.57 6.47 5.75
CA SER A 59 20.93 7.00 6.95
C SER A 59 20.43 8.44 6.72
N GLU A 60 19.70 8.97 7.71
CA GLU A 60 19.30 10.37 7.69
C GLU A 60 20.49 11.34 7.69
N GLN A 61 21.64 10.91 8.24
CA GLN A 61 22.87 11.70 8.22
C GLN A 61 23.42 11.85 6.80
N ASP A 62 23.39 10.80 5.99
CA ASP A 62 23.84 10.84 4.60
C ASP A 62 23.02 11.84 3.77
N VAL A 63 21.73 11.97 4.08
CA VAL A 63 20.85 12.98 3.47
C VAL A 63 21.23 14.38 3.94
N ALA A 64 21.49 14.58 5.22
CA ALA A 64 21.90 15.87 5.77
C ALA A 64 23.24 16.35 5.17
N ASP A 65 24.20 15.43 5.04
CA ASP A 65 25.52 15.71 4.48
C ASP A 65 25.43 16.04 2.99
N ALA A 66 24.61 15.31 2.23
CA ALA A 66 24.36 15.59 0.81
C ALA A 66 23.70 16.98 0.60
N VAL A 67 22.74 17.35 1.45
CA VAL A 67 22.09 18.67 1.39
C VAL A 67 23.07 19.79 1.76
N ALA A 68 23.92 19.57 2.77
CA ALA A 68 24.95 20.54 3.17
C ALA A 68 25.96 20.76 2.04
N TRP A 69 26.42 19.69 1.39
CA TRP A 69 27.32 19.76 0.24
C TRP A 69 26.70 20.51 -0.94
N ALA A 70 25.46 20.16 -1.31
CA ALA A 70 24.76 20.82 -2.43
C ALA A 70 24.53 22.32 -2.21
N ARG A 71 24.39 22.77 -0.96
CA ARG A 71 24.22 24.19 -0.60
C ARG A 71 25.53 24.97 -0.54
N GLN A 72 26.68 24.29 -0.50
CA GLN A 72 28.01 24.91 -0.57
C GLN A 72 28.53 25.06 -2.01
N SER A 73 27.82 24.48 -2.99
CA SER A 73 28.14 24.53 -4.43
C SER A 73 27.45 25.68 -5.15
#